data_AF-A0A7C2IRC1-F1
#
_entry.id   AF-A0A7C2IRC1-F1
#
_cell.length_a   1.000
_cell.length_b   1.000
_cell.length_c   1.000
_cell.angle_alpha   90.00
_cell.angle_beta   90.00
_cell.angle_gamma   90.00
#
_symmetry.space_group_name_H-M   'P 1'
#
loop_
_entity.id
_entity.type
_entity.pdbx_description
1 polymer ?
#
loop_
_entity_poly.entity_id
_entity_poly.type
_entity_poly.pdbx_seq_one_letter_code
_entity_poly.pdbx_strand_id
1 'polypeptide(L)'
;MDAGHQPRWNVQGGRGPAGAVRPGRRPQGSRDHRLLPDRCARRPLVVRAEVPAGLPAGTQLRRELGGVGEPARPPGAEVRPVAGPGPGRANLPRLLTLGAAALVLAAALARLTSRADPRAGLFWLFGLGFGFVLQRSRFCFASAFRDLFLFGHARVMRGILGGLTVATAGFAVLMARMVPDPGLGAVAPEAHVIPLGIHMIVGGLLFGIGMVLAGGCVSGSMYRIGEGYVASAVALVGIMAGLGLGAHSWNFWWQASIGRSPLVWLPRFGGYGVAVGVTLALLAAAYLLVTWWETRQGYVLPAPVPPPVGESFRERVEATLHTVMVRGWSPVVGGVALGTLNVFLYTAHMPWGVTGEISRWAIGLLNAAGWGPGPLKGTEELAACALTAGNGPWLTHTLTLNVGMVAGSFAAALLAGEFRLRRPKERRRFLQAIAGGVLMGYGATLAMGCTLGAFFSAIPSLALNGWVFGLALAAGAWVGVQVIRRIP
;
A
#
# COMPACT_ATOMS: atom_id res chain seq x y z
N MET A 1 -34.77 0.79 61.78
CA MET A 1 -34.40 1.67 62.90
C MET A 1 -32.87 1.67 62.99
N ASP A 2 -32.32 2.83 62.66
CA ASP A 2 -31.07 3.46 63.12
C ASP A 2 -29.70 2.78 63.00
N ALA A 3 -28.96 3.26 62.00
CA ALA A 3 -27.72 4.03 62.12
C ALA A 3 -26.73 3.78 63.29
N GLY A 4 -25.49 3.43 62.89
CA GLY A 4 -24.30 4.26 63.15
C GLY A 4 -23.43 3.91 64.36
N HIS A 5 -22.13 3.70 64.13
CA HIS A 5 -21.05 4.25 64.96
C HIS A 5 -19.66 4.08 64.31
N GLN A 6 -18.92 5.19 64.21
CA GLN A 6 -17.45 5.22 64.02
C GLN A 6 -16.72 4.83 65.33
N PRO A 7 -15.41 4.59 65.29
CA PRO A 7 -14.50 5.51 66.00
C PRO A 7 -13.22 5.84 65.19
N ARG A 8 -12.88 7.13 65.02
CA ARG A 8 -11.93 7.96 65.82
C ARG A 8 -10.44 7.67 65.61
N TRP A 9 -9.79 8.65 64.99
CA TRP A 9 -8.35 8.90 64.93
C TRP A 9 -7.83 9.39 66.29
N ASN A 10 -6.59 9.01 66.65
CA ASN A 10 -5.88 9.53 67.80
C ASN A 10 -4.49 10.06 67.41
N VAL A 11 -4.11 11.19 67.99
CA VAL A 11 -2.95 12.04 67.67
C VAL A 11 -1.91 11.95 68.79
N GLN A 12 -0.62 11.85 68.45
CA GLN A 12 0.57 12.29 69.22
C GLN A 12 1.71 12.44 68.18
N GLY A 13 2.53 13.47 68.05
CA GLY A 13 2.91 14.58 68.93
C GLY A 13 4.44 14.57 69.11
N GLY A 14 5.20 15.33 68.32
CA GLY A 14 6.67 15.48 68.46
C GLY A 14 7.20 16.75 67.77
N ARG A 15 8.01 17.53 68.48
CA ARG A 15 8.21 18.99 68.40
C ARG A 15 9.38 19.46 67.49
N GLY A 16 9.12 20.51 66.68
CA GLY A 16 9.91 21.74 66.36
C GLY A 16 11.39 21.69 65.87
N PRO A 17 11.99 22.83 65.44
CA PRO A 17 11.45 24.20 65.43
C PRO A 17 11.46 24.97 64.09
N ALA A 18 10.70 26.06 64.17
CA ALA A 18 10.53 27.24 63.32
C ALA A 18 11.62 27.66 62.31
N GLY A 19 11.13 28.13 61.16
CA GLY A 19 11.84 28.99 60.21
C GLY A 19 10.87 29.58 59.18
N ALA A 20 10.13 30.62 59.55
CA ALA A 20 9.27 31.38 58.65
C ALA A 20 10.05 32.52 57.97
N VAL A 21 10.05 32.59 56.63
CA VAL A 21 10.37 33.82 55.87
C VAL A 21 9.42 33.95 54.67
N ARG A 22 8.95 35.20 54.50
CA ARG A 22 7.87 35.75 53.67
C ARG A 22 8.02 35.65 52.13
N PRO A 23 6.92 35.86 51.37
CA PRO A 23 6.90 35.86 49.90
C PRO A 23 7.43 37.19 49.34
N GLY A 24 8.23 37.13 48.26
CA GLY A 24 8.88 38.31 47.67
C GLY A 24 8.96 38.29 46.15
N ARG A 25 8.12 39.15 45.54
CA ARG A 25 8.31 39.93 44.30
C ARG A 25 8.50 39.23 42.94
N ARG A 26 7.50 39.47 42.07
CA ARG A 26 7.65 39.56 40.60
C ARG A 26 8.61 40.71 40.24
N PRO A 27 9.35 40.58 39.13
CA PRO A 27 9.60 41.68 38.23
C PRO A 27 8.98 41.45 36.85
N GLN A 28 8.47 42.55 36.31
CA GLN A 28 7.83 42.70 35.01
C GLN A 28 8.91 43.01 33.95
N GLY A 29 8.83 42.36 32.79
CA GLY A 29 9.38 42.88 31.53
C GLY A 29 10.72 42.30 31.05
N SER A 30 10.68 41.37 30.08
CA SER A 30 11.22 41.61 28.73
C SER A 30 11.06 40.38 27.82
N ARG A 31 10.44 40.64 26.66
CA ARG A 31 10.59 40.05 25.33
C ARG A 31 10.63 38.51 25.13
N ASP A 32 9.70 38.10 24.24
CA ASP A 32 9.65 36.87 23.46
C ASP A 32 10.96 36.10 23.29
N HIS A 33 10.95 34.81 23.65
CA HIS A 33 11.51 33.71 22.86
C HIS A 33 10.94 32.36 23.37
N ARG A 34 10.00 31.79 22.62
CA ARG A 34 9.62 30.37 22.76
C ARG A 34 10.76 29.50 22.24
N LEU A 35 11.53 28.90 23.16
CA LEU A 35 12.47 27.84 22.85
C LEU A 35 11.75 26.48 22.87
N LEU A 36 12.02 25.70 21.83
CA LEU A 36 11.51 24.36 21.51
C LEU A 36 11.85 23.33 22.60
N PRO A 37 11.03 22.27 22.81
CA PRO A 37 11.53 21.05 23.39
C PRO A 37 11.97 20.04 22.33
N ASP A 38 13.10 19.45 22.67
CA ASP A 38 14.02 18.63 21.92
C ASP A 38 13.50 17.30 21.36
N ARG A 39 14.34 16.81 20.44
CA ARG A 39 14.39 15.47 19.88
C ARG A 39 14.24 14.39 20.96
N CYS A 40 13.24 13.53 20.83
CA CYS A 40 13.33 12.16 21.32
C CYS A 40 12.79 11.20 20.25
N ALA A 41 13.74 10.54 19.59
CA ALA A 41 13.54 9.48 18.63
C ALA A 41 12.81 8.30 19.31
N ARG A 42 11.58 8.03 18.87
CA ARG A 42 10.86 6.81 19.23
C ARG A 42 11.47 5.63 18.49
N ARG A 43 12.40 4.91 19.13
CA ARG A 43 12.81 3.57 18.69
C ARG A 43 11.71 2.57 19.08
N PRO A 44 11.24 1.69 18.18
CA PRO A 44 10.35 0.60 18.58
C PRO A 44 11.09 -0.39 19.47
N LEU A 45 10.43 -0.84 20.54
CA LEU A 45 10.94 -1.83 21.47
C LEU A 45 11.17 -3.15 20.71
N VAL A 46 12.43 -3.58 20.59
CA VAL A 46 12.81 -4.91 20.11
C VAL A 46 12.97 -5.78 21.35
N VAL A 47 12.00 -6.65 21.61
CA VAL A 47 12.13 -7.67 22.66
C VAL A 47 12.76 -8.90 22.01
N ARG A 48 14.08 -9.09 22.21
CA ARG A 48 14.72 -10.38 21.95
C ARG A 48 14.58 -11.22 23.21
N ALA A 49 13.99 -12.40 23.09
CA ALA A 49 14.12 -13.41 24.14
C ALA A 49 15.54 -13.99 24.05
N GLU A 50 16.38 -13.73 25.05
CA GLU A 50 17.61 -14.49 25.24
C GLU A 50 17.25 -15.82 25.90
N VAL A 51 17.55 -16.92 25.22
CA VAL A 51 17.51 -18.27 25.81
C VAL A 51 18.96 -18.62 26.17
N PRO A 52 19.32 -18.75 27.45
CA PRO A 52 20.65 -19.18 27.84
C PRO A 52 20.90 -20.64 27.44
N ALA A 53 22.11 -20.92 26.95
CA ALA A 53 22.53 -22.27 26.60
C ALA A 53 22.86 -23.08 27.87
N GLY A 54 22.13 -24.19 28.08
CA GLY A 54 22.36 -25.14 29.18
C GLY A 54 21.10 -25.39 30.01
N LEU A 55 20.21 -26.26 29.53
CA LEU A 55 19.00 -26.66 30.25
C LEU A 55 19.06 -28.15 30.61
N PRO A 56 19.21 -28.51 31.89
CA PRO A 56 18.92 -29.85 32.39
C PRO A 56 17.43 -30.04 32.70
N ALA A 57 17.03 -31.30 32.72
CA ALA A 57 15.67 -31.80 32.58
C ALA A 57 14.63 -31.36 33.63
N GLY A 58 13.50 -30.87 33.12
CA GLY A 58 12.16 -31.42 33.36
C GLY A 58 11.83 -31.95 34.76
N THR A 59 11.75 -31.08 35.78
CA THR A 59 10.73 -31.12 36.87
C THR A 59 10.93 -29.99 37.88
N GLN A 60 12.16 -29.47 38.04
CA GLN A 60 12.46 -28.35 38.94
C GLN A 60 11.94 -26.99 38.42
N LEU A 61 11.89 -26.78 37.10
CA LEU A 61 11.46 -25.51 36.48
C LEU A 61 10.00 -25.13 36.77
N ARG A 62 9.11 -26.10 37.03
CA ARG A 62 7.70 -25.82 37.37
C ARG A 62 7.51 -25.34 38.81
N ARG A 63 8.41 -25.65 39.74
CA ARG A 63 8.30 -25.21 41.15
C ARG A 63 8.77 -23.77 41.34
N GLU A 64 9.78 -23.32 40.58
CA GLU A 64 10.22 -21.92 40.65
C GLU A 64 9.36 -20.94 39.85
N LEU A 65 8.67 -21.42 38.80
CA LEU A 65 7.69 -20.62 38.05
C LEU A 65 6.33 -20.46 38.76
N GLY A 66 6.15 -21.05 39.94
CA GLY A 66 4.94 -20.93 40.77
C GLY A 66 4.88 -19.69 41.67
N GLY A 67 5.90 -18.81 41.61
CA GLY A 67 6.04 -17.68 42.55
C GLY A 67 6.38 -16.32 41.92
N VAL A 68 6.26 -16.15 40.60
CA VAL A 68 6.47 -14.83 39.96
C VAL A 68 5.13 -14.16 39.75
N GLY A 69 4.70 -13.44 40.79
CA GLY A 69 3.63 -12.45 40.72
C GLY A 69 3.94 -11.38 39.67
N GLU A 70 2.87 -10.80 39.15
CA GLU A 70 2.90 -9.61 38.30
C GLU A 70 3.91 -8.57 38.83
N PRO A 71 4.70 -7.92 37.94
CA PRO A 71 5.62 -6.89 38.38
C PRO A 71 4.85 -5.78 39.11
N ALA A 72 5.26 -5.53 40.36
CA ALA A 72 4.68 -4.52 41.23
C ALA A 72 4.67 -3.14 40.56
N ARG A 73 3.48 -2.55 40.44
CA ARG A 73 3.28 -1.16 40.01
C ARG A 73 3.89 -0.21 41.07
N PRO A 74 4.64 0.84 40.69
CA PRO A 74 5.03 1.88 41.63
C PRO A 74 3.77 2.57 42.21
N PRO A 75 3.66 2.75 43.53
CA PRO A 75 2.49 3.38 44.15
C PRO A 75 2.42 4.85 43.73
N GLY A 76 1.31 5.23 43.08
CA GLY A 76 1.03 6.60 42.64
C GLY A 76 1.25 6.89 41.15
N ALA A 77 1.77 5.95 40.36
CA ALA A 77 1.75 6.07 38.91
C ALA A 77 0.38 5.64 38.38
N GLU A 78 -0.60 6.55 38.48
CA GLU A 78 -1.83 6.44 37.72
C GLU A 78 -1.42 6.42 36.24
N VAL A 79 -1.44 5.24 35.62
CA VAL A 79 -1.43 5.13 34.16
C VAL A 79 -2.75 5.72 33.72
N ARG A 80 -2.82 7.05 33.63
CA ARG A 80 -3.87 7.69 32.86
C ARG A 80 -3.70 7.08 31.48
N PRO A 81 -4.68 6.31 30.96
CA PRO A 81 -4.66 5.95 29.57
C PRO A 81 -4.43 7.28 28.85
N VAL A 82 -3.35 7.39 28.08
CA VAL A 82 -3.22 8.53 27.18
C VAL A 82 -4.51 8.47 26.39
N ALA A 83 -5.38 9.43 26.65
CA ALA A 83 -6.56 9.68 25.85
C ALA A 83 -6.00 10.08 24.47
N GLY A 84 -5.61 9.08 23.69
CA GLY A 84 -5.78 9.15 22.25
C GLY A 84 -7.22 9.60 22.05
N PRO A 85 -7.48 10.47 21.05
CA PRO A 85 -8.80 11.07 20.87
C PRO A 85 -9.82 9.96 21.03
N GLY A 86 -10.61 10.01 22.11
CA GLY A 86 -11.59 8.96 22.43
C GLY A 86 -12.36 8.70 21.15
N PRO A 87 -12.67 7.42 20.81
CA PRO A 87 -13.18 7.06 19.50
C PRO A 87 -14.22 8.10 19.15
N GLY A 88 -13.86 8.99 18.23
CA GLY A 88 -14.68 10.15 17.96
C GLY A 88 -16.01 9.52 17.62
N ARG A 89 -17.06 9.80 18.40
CA ARG A 89 -18.41 9.41 18.05
C ARG A 89 -18.65 10.11 16.72
N ALA A 90 -18.26 9.46 15.64
CA ALA A 90 -18.49 9.92 14.30
C ALA A 90 -19.99 9.90 14.23
N ASN A 91 -20.61 11.08 14.32
CA ASN A 91 -22.06 11.18 14.32
C ASN A 91 -22.54 10.38 13.11
N LEU A 92 -23.15 9.22 13.33
CA LEU A 92 -23.72 8.36 12.30
C LEU A 92 -24.44 9.16 11.20
N PRO A 93 -25.25 10.19 11.52
CA PRO A 93 -25.85 11.04 10.47
C PRO A 93 -24.83 11.81 9.63
N ARG A 94 -23.72 12.30 10.19
CA ARG A 94 -22.64 12.95 9.42
C ARG A 94 -21.89 11.97 8.52
N LEU A 95 -21.64 10.75 9.00
CA LEU A 95 -20.99 9.71 8.19
C LEU A 95 -21.90 9.30 7.03
N LEU A 96 -23.20 9.16 7.30
CA LEU A 96 -24.22 8.82 6.30
C LEU A 96 -24.43 9.96 5.29
N THR A 97 -24.44 11.23 5.71
CA THR A 97 -24.58 12.35 4.77
C THR A 97 -23.35 12.52 3.90
N LEU A 98 -22.14 12.41 4.45
CA LEU A 98 -20.90 12.45 3.67
C LEU A 98 -20.79 11.25 2.73
N GLY A 99 -21.17 10.06 3.19
CA GLY A 99 -21.22 8.84 2.38
C GLY A 99 -22.23 8.95 1.24
N ALA A 100 -23.45 9.43 1.53
CA ALA A 100 -24.49 9.65 0.53
C ALA A 100 -24.10 10.73 -0.48
N ALA A 101 -23.52 11.85 -0.04
CA ALA A 101 -23.04 12.89 -0.94
C ALA A 101 -21.92 12.38 -1.88
N ALA A 102 -20.98 11.59 -1.35
CA ALA A 102 -19.93 10.95 -2.15
C ALA A 102 -20.52 9.95 -3.16
N LEU A 103 -21.54 9.18 -2.76
CA LEU A 103 -22.24 8.23 -3.63
C LEU A 103 -23.05 8.92 -4.74
N VAL A 104 -23.75 10.01 -4.42
CA VAL A 104 -24.50 10.81 -5.40
C VAL A 104 -23.54 11.47 -6.39
N LEU A 105 -22.43 12.03 -5.92
CA LEU A 105 -21.39 12.61 -6.78
C LEU A 105 -20.75 11.54 -7.68
N ALA A 106 -20.45 10.37 -7.11
CA ALA A 106 -19.94 9.22 -7.85
C ALA A 106 -20.90 8.76 -8.95
N ALA A 107 -22.21 8.67 -8.65
CA ALA A 107 -23.24 8.26 -9.59
C ALA A 107 -23.51 9.33 -10.67
N ALA A 108 -23.49 10.61 -10.30
CA ALA A 108 -23.64 11.72 -11.25
C ALA A 108 -22.47 11.77 -12.24
N LEU A 109 -21.23 11.61 -11.76
CA LEU A 109 -20.04 11.54 -12.60
C LEU A 109 -20.03 10.27 -13.44
N ALA A 110 -20.42 9.11 -12.91
CA ALA A 110 -20.57 7.89 -13.69
C ALA A 110 -21.59 8.05 -14.83
N ARG A 111 -22.73 8.71 -14.56
CA ARG A 111 -23.75 9.00 -15.57
C ARG A 111 -23.28 10.01 -16.60
N LEU A 112 -22.42 10.95 -16.22
CA LEU A 112 -21.83 11.91 -17.13
C LEU A 112 -20.79 11.23 -18.04
N THR A 113 -19.91 10.41 -17.48
CA THR A 113 -18.90 9.68 -18.27
C THR A 113 -19.52 8.61 -19.15
N SER A 114 -20.61 7.97 -18.70
CA SER A 114 -21.34 6.96 -19.50
C SER A 114 -22.04 7.55 -20.73
N ARG A 115 -22.30 8.87 -20.76
CA ARG A 115 -22.84 9.55 -21.96
C ARG A 115 -21.80 9.69 -23.07
N ALA A 116 -20.51 9.73 -22.70
CA ALA A 116 -19.42 9.80 -23.67
C ALA A 116 -19.00 8.40 -24.12
N ASP A 117 -18.79 7.48 -23.18
CA ASP A 117 -18.47 6.07 -23.44
C ASP A 117 -19.12 5.19 -22.37
N PRO A 118 -20.01 4.24 -22.73
CA PRO A 118 -20.65 3.33 -21.79
C PRO A 118 -19.67 2.59 -20.86
N ARG A 119 -18.45 2.28 -21.34
CA ARG A 119 -17.40 1.59 -20.58
C ARG A 119 -16.74 2.51 -19.54
N ALA A 120 -16.66 3.80 -19.82
CA ALA A 120 -16.02 4.77 -18.94
C ALA A 120 -16.74 4.92 -17.59
N GLY A 121 -18.06 4.74 -17.57
CA GLY A 121 -18.86 4.72 -16.33
C GLY A 121 -18.54 3.50 -15.44
N LEU A 122 -18.38 2.32 -16.04
CA LEU A 122 -18.00 1.11 -15.31
C LEU A 122 -16.59 1.22 -14.72
N PHE A 123 -15.64 1.71 -15.52
CA PHE A 123 -14.25 1.90 -15.10
C PHE A 123 -14.12 2.95 -13.99
N TRP A 124 -14.98 3.97 -14.00
CA TRP A 124 -15.07 4.93 -12.90
C TRP A 124 -15.47 4.27 -11.57
N LEU A 125 -16.47 3.38 -11.59
CA LEU A 125 -16.90 2.65 -10.39
C LEU A 125 -15.80 1.71 -9.87
N PHE A 126 -15.13 0.99 -10.76
CA PHE A 126 -13.96 0.19 -10.38
C PHE A 126 -12.84 1.06 -9.81
N GLY A 127 -12.55 2.20 -10.44
CA GLY A 127 -11.60 3.18 -9.93
C GLY A 127 -11.91 3.59 -8.50
N LEU A 128 -13.15 4.01 -8.22
CA LEU A 128 -13.60 4.36 -6.87
C LEU A 128 -13.40 3.20 -5.88
N GLY A 129 -13.75 1.98 -6.28
CA GLY A 129 -13.56 0.76 -5.48
C GLY A 129 -12.10 0.48 -5.16
N PHE A 130 -11.22 0.50 -6.16
CA PHE A 130 -9.77 0.34 -5.97
C PHE A 130 -9.21 1.43 -5.05
N GLY A 131 -9.57 2.68 -5.28
CA GLY A 131 -9.14 3.83 -4.47
C GLY A 131 -9.56 3.69 -3.01
N PHE A 132 -10.81 3.30 -2.76
CA PHE A 132 -11.37 3.09 -1.43
C PHE A 132 -10.63 1.96 -0.70
N VAL A 133 -10.49 0.79 -1.35
CA VAL A 133 -9.82 -0.38 -0.74
C VAL A 133 -8.34 -0.08 -0.48
N LEU A 134 -7.62 0.53 -1.42
CA LEU A 134 -6.21 0.92 -1.26
C LEU A 134 -6.01 1.83 -0.05
N GLN A 135 -6.86 2.84 0.10
CA GLN A 135 -6.76 3.81 1.19
C GLN A 135 -7.11 3.17 2.55
N ARG A 136 -8.14 2.31 2.62
CA ARG A 136 -8.54 1.63 3.87
C ARG A 136 -7.59 0.56 4.34
N SER A 137 -7.01 -0.20 3.41
CA SER A 137 -6.03 -1.23 3.75
C SER A 137 -4.59 -0.73 3.82
N ARG A 138 -4.35 0.56 3.49
CA ARG A 138 -3.03 1.18 3.34
C ARG A 138 -2.09 0.32 2.49
N PHE A 139 -2.65 -0.22 1.42
CA PHE A 139 -2.02 -1.26 0.61
C PHE A 139 -1.10 -0.61 -0.43
N CYS A 140 0.21 -0.74 -0.19
CA CYS A 140 1.23 -0.17 -1.06
C CYS A 140 2.33 -1.20 -1.30
N PHE A 141 2.60 -1.49 -2.58
CA PHE A 141 3.65 -2.42 -2.98
C PHE A 141 5.02 -1.95 -2.48
N ALA A 142 5.30 -0.65 -2.54
CA ALA A 142 6.58 -0.11 -2.07
C ALA A 142 6.81 -0.37 -0.58
N SER A 143 5.80 -0.20 0.28
CA SER A 143 5.94 -0.55 1.69
C SER A 143 6.06 -2.05 1.91
N ALA A 144 5.39 -2.88 1.11
CA ALA A 144 5.50 -4.34 1.26
C ALA A 144 6.94 -4.84 1.06
N PHE A 145 7.62 -4.39 0.01
CA PHE A 145 9.02 -4.77 -0.24
C PHE A 145 9.99 -4.04 0.71
N ARG A 146 9.82 -2.73 0.90
CA ARG A 146 10.69 -1.94 1.78
C ARG A 146 10.63 -2.43 3.22
N ASP A 147 9.44 -2.64 3.77
CA ASP A 147 9.27 -2.99 5.19
C ASP A 147 9.70 -4.44 5.46
N LEU A 148 9.61 -5.32 4.46
CA LEU A 148 10.17 -6.66 4.51
C LEU A 148 11.71 -6.63 4.68
N PHE A 149 12.42 -5.81 3.90
CA PHE A 149 13.89 -5.74 3.97
C PHE A 149 14.41 -4.81 5.08
N LEU A 150 13.67 -3.75 5.42
CA LEU A 150 14.10 -2.74 6.38
C LEU A 150 13.75 -3.13 7.83
N PHE A 151 12.53 -3.65 8.06
CA PHE A 151 12.00 -3.95 9.39
C PHE A 151 11.70 -5.45 9.62
N GLY A 152 11.74 -6.28 8.57
CA GLY A 152 11.38 -7.69 8.67
C GLY A 152 9.87 -7.94 8.79
N HIS A 153 9.02 -6.95 8.48
CA HIS A 153 7.57 -7.06 8.65
C HIS A 153 6.90 -7.45 7.34
N ALA A 154 6.16 -8.56 7.37
CA ALA A 154 5.54 -9.14 6.19
C ALA A 154 4.03 -8.83 6.04
N ARG A 155 3.47 -7.96 6.90
CA ARG A 155 2.00 -7.77 6.98
C ARG A 155 1.37 -7.43 5.63
N VAL A 156 1.93 -6.47 4.88
CA VAL A 156 1.40 -6.06 3.57
C VAL A 156 1.74 -7.09 2.49
N MET A 157 2.91 -7.72 2.57
CA MET A 157 3.32 -8.79 1.64
C MET A 157 2.36 -9.98 1.69
N ARG A 158 1.95 -10.43 2.89
CA ARG A 158 0.93 -11.47 3.07
C ARG A 158 -0.40 -11.07 2.43
N GLY A 159 -0.75 -9.79 2.47
CA GLY A 159 -1.91 -9.25 1.77
C GLY A 159 -1.81 -9.37 0.26
N ILE A 160 -0.66 -8.99 -0.32
CA ILE A 160 -0.38 -9.13 -1.75
C ILE A 160 -0.48 -10.58 -2.19
N LEU A 161 0.14 -11.52 -1.45
CA LEU A 161 0.08 -12.94 -1.77
C LEU A 161 -1.37 -13.47 -1.72
N GLY A 162 -2.16 -13.08 -0.70
CA GLY A 162 -3.58 -13.43 -0.63
C GLY A 162 -4.40 -12.91 -1.81
N GLY A 163 -4.15 -11.66 -2.24
CA GLY A 163 -4.78 -11.09 -3.43
C GLY A 163 -4.39 -11.79 -4.72
N LEU A 164 -3.11 -12.14 -4.89
CA LEU A 164 -2.60 -12.90 -6.03
C LEU A 164 -3.23 -14.30 -6.11
N THR A 165 -3.40 -14.99 -4.99
CA THR A 165 -4.06 -16.31 -4.94
C THR A 165 -5.50 -16.24 -5.47
N VAL A 166 -6.28 -15.27 -4.97
CA VAL A 166 -7.68 -15.08 -5.40
C VAL A 166 -7.75 -14.66 -6.86
N ALA A 167 -6.89 -13.73 -7.28
CA ALA A 167 -6.84 -13.27 -8.67
C ALA A 167 -6.43 -14.39 -9.62
N THR A 168 -5.47 -15.24 -9.25
CA THR A 168 -5.01 -16.38 -10.08
C THR A 168 -6.15 -17.37 -10.33
N ALA A 169 -6.91 -17.72 -9.29
CA ALA A 169 -8.07 -18.60 -9.43
C ALA A 169 -9.13 -17.99 -10.36
N GLY A 170 -9.45 -16.71 -10.19
CA GLY A 170 -10.44 -16.01 -11.02
C GLY A 170 -10.00 -15.85 -12.48
N PHE A 171 -8.76 -15.40 -12.71
CA PHE A 171 -8.22 -15.21 -14.06
C PHE A 171 -8.12 -16.52 -14.82
N ALA A 172 -7.74 -17.61 -14.16
CA ALA A 172 -7.67 -18.92 -14.80
C ALA A 172 -9.03 -19.37 -15.36
N VAL A 173 -10.12 -19.18 -14.60
CA VAL A 173 -11.48 -19.50 -15.05
C VAL A 173 -11.88 -18.62 -16.25
N LEU A 174 -11.54 -17.33 -16.22
CA LEU A 174 -11.86 -16.41 -17.32
C LEU A 174 -11.06 -16.72 -18.59
N MET A 175 -9.75 -16.91 -18.46
CA MET A 175 -8.88 -17.21 -19.59
C MET A 175 -9.23 -18.56 -20.21
N ALA A 176 -9.58 -19.57 -19.43
CA ALA A 176 -10.01 -20.87 -19.95
C ALA A 176 -11.32 -20.78 -20.78
N ARG A 177 -12.17 -19.79 -20.52
CA ARG A 177 -13.36 -19.52 -21.36
C ARG A 177 -13.03 -18.75 -22.64
N MET A 178 -12.04 -17.85 -22.58
CA MET A 178 -11.64 -17.04 -23.73
C MET A 178 -10.77 -17.82 -24.71
N VAL A 179 -9.86 -18.65 -24.21
CA VAL A 179 -8.94 -19.48 -25.00
C VAL A 179 -9.01 -20.91 -24.45
N PRO A 180 -9.90 -21.77 -24.95
CA PRO A 180 -10.01 -23.15 -24.49
C PRO A 180 -8.73 -23.96 -24.72
N ASP A 181 -8.05 -23.74 -25.86
CA ASP A 181 -6.87 -24.49 -26.28
C ASP A 181 -5.60 -23.62 -26.29
N PRO A 182 -4.89 -23.49 -25.15
CA PRO A 182 -3.67 -22.68 -25.05
C PRO A 182 -2.48 -23.25 -25.85
N GLY A 183 -2.58 -24.51 -26.31
CA GLY A 183 -1.55 -25.18 -27.11
C GLY A 183 -1.40 -24.59 -28.52
N LEU A 184 -2.44 -23.90 -29.04
CA LEU A 184 -2.43 -23.25 -30.35
C LEU A 184 -1.57 -21.98 -30.40
N GLY A 185 -1.02 -21.55 -29.26
CA GLY A 185 -0.16 -20.37 -29.17
C GLY A 185 -0.92 -19.04 -29.09
N ALA A 186 -2.25 -19.06 -29.13
CA ALA A 186 -3.08 -17.89 -28.85
C ALA A 186 -3.03 -17.56 -27.35
N VAL A 187 -2.71 -16.31 -27.02
CA VAL A 187 -2.71 -15.80 -25.65
C VAL A 187 -4.05 -15.15 -25.36
N ALA A 188 -4.52 -15.24 -24.11
CA ALA A 188 -5.76 -14.58 -23.72
C ALA A 188 -5.69 -13.06 -24.01
N PRO A 189 -6.74 -12.48 -24.63
CA PRO A 189 -6.77 -11.05 -24.92
C PRO A 189 -6.50 -10.20 -23.66
N GLU A 190 -5.68 -9.16 -23.83
CA GLU A 190 -5.35 -8.16 -22.80
C GLU A 190 -4.67 -8.70 -21.52
N ALA A 191 -4.39 -10.01 -21.47
CA ALA A 191 -3.60 -10.61 -20.41
C ALA A 191 -2.20 -9.99 -20.40
N HIS A 192 -1.65 -9.77 -19.20
CA HIS A 192 -0.33 -9.14 -19.04
C HIS A 192 0.81 -10.12 -19.30
N VAL A 193 0.85 -10.69 -20.50
CA VAL A 193 1.91 -11.57 -20.99
C VAL A 193 2.85 -10.74 -21.85
N ILE A 194 4.07 -10.55 -21.37
CA ILE A 194 5.04 -9.60 -21.91
C ILE A 194 6.35 -10.36 -22.24
N PRO A 195 7.11 -9.96 -23.28
CA PRO A 195 8.37 -10.62 -23.64
C PRO A 195 9.35 -10.73 -22.47
N LEU A 196 9.97 -11.91 -22.30
CA LEU A 196 10.96 -12.16 -21.26
C LEU A 196 12.36 -11.83 -21.76
N GLY A 197 12.88 -10.67 -21.36
CA GLY A 197 14.24 -10.27 -21.72
C GLY A 197 14.97 -9.48 -20.65
N ILE A 198 16.21 -9.10 -20.95
CA ILE A 198 17.06 -8.31 -20.06
C ILE A 198 16.44 -6.94 -19.74
N HIS A 199 15.67 -6.37 -20.68
CA HIS A 199 14.91 -5.15 -20.48
C HIS A 199 13.98 -5.23 -19.26
N MET A 200 13.37 -6.39 -19.00
CA MET A 200 12.48 -6.59 -17.85
C MET A 200 13.22 -6.65 -16.53
N ILE A 201 14.40 -7.30 -16.51
CA ILE A 201 15.24 -7.38 -15.30
C ILE A 201 15.77 -5.99 -14.96
N VAL A 202 16.31 -5.27 -15.96
CA VAL A 202 16.78 -3.88 -15.80
C VAL A 202 15.63 -2.98 -15.37
N GLY A 203 14.46 -3.11 -16.01
CA GLY A 203 13.26 -2.37 -15.68
C GLY A 203 12.78 -2.61 -14.24
N GLY A 204 12.71 -3.88 -13.82
CA GLY A 204 12.33 -4.26 -12.45
C GLY A 204 13.31 -3.76 -11.40
N LEU A 205 14.61 -3.84 -11.64
CA LEU A 205 15.65 -3.30 -10.75
C LEU A 205 15.52 -1.78 -10.58
N LEU A 206 15.45 -1.04 -11.70
CA LEU A 206 15.32 0.42 -11.67
C LEU A 206 14.00 0.86 -11.02
N PHE A 207 12.90 0.17 -11.33
CA PHE A 207 11.62 0.42 -10.70
C PHE A 207 11.67 0.16 -9.18
N GLY A 208 12.30 -0.94 -8.75
CA GLY A 208 12.45 -1.31 -7.36
C GLY A 208 13.25 -0.28 -6.55
N ILE A 209 14.36 0.21 -7.11
CA ILE A 209 15.16 1.29 -6.51
C ILE A 209 14.32 2.57 -6.43
N GLY A 210 13.66 2.92 -7.54
CA GLY A 210 12.83 4.12 -7.66
C GLY A 210 11.69 4.15 -6.64
N MET A 211 10.97 3.05 -6.43
CA MET A 211 9.83 3.01 -5.51
C MET A 211 10.23 3.20 -4.05
N VAL A 212 11.44 2.74 -3.68
CA VAL A 212 11.98 2.92 -2.33
C VAL A 212 12.38 4.39 -2.12
N LEU A 213 13.12 4.99 -3.06
CA LEU A 213 13.51 6.41 -3.03
C LEU A 213 12.29 7.34 -3.02
N ALA A 214 11.32 7.09 -3.90
CA ALA A 214 10.07 7.85 -3.95
C ALA A 214 9.21 7.63 -2.69
N GLY A 215 9.42 6.54 -1.95
CA GLY A 215 8.63 6.14 -0.78
C GLY A 215 7.17 5.86 -1.12
N GLY A 216 6.93 5.31 -2.32
CA GLY A 216 5.63 4.96 -2.89
C GLY A 216 5.81 4.31 -4.26
N CYS A 217 4.90 3.41 -4.61
CA CYS A 217 4.78 2.89 -5.98
C CYS A 217 3.85 3.79 -6.82
N VAL A 218 3.60 3.48 -8.09
CA VAL A 218 2.74 4.30 -8.95
C VAL A 218 1.31 4.42 -8.39
N SER A 219 0.65 3.30 -8.11
CA SER A 219 -0.68 3.30 -7.46
C SER A 219 -0.64 3.88 -6.05
N GLY A 220 0.44 3.63 -5.32
CA GLY A 220 0.73 4.23 -4.02
C GLY A 220 0.77 5.75 -4.07
N SER A 221 1.33 6.32 -5.14
CA SER A 221 1.37 7.77 -5.34
C SER A 221 -0.02 8.31 -5.67
N MET A 222 -0.79 7.62 -6.52
CA MET A 222 -2.15 8.05 -6.88
C MET A 222 -3.10 8.12 -5.68
N TYR A 223 -3.22 7.04 -4.88
CA TYR A 223 -4.15 7.07 -3.76
C TYR A 223 -3.69 8.03 -2.64
N ARG A 224 -2.37 8.20 -2.44
CA ARG A 224 -1.83 9.15 -1.44
C ARG A 224 -1.97 10.61 -1.87
N ILE A 225 -2.05 10.89 -3.17
CA ILE A 225 -2.48 12.21 -3.66
C ILE A 225 -3.91 12.49 -3.19
N GLY A 226 -4.80 11.50 -3.27
CA GLY A 226 -6.16 11.58 -2.71
C GLY A 226 -6.18 11.79 -1.19
N GLU A 227 -5.19 11.30 -0.44
CA GLU A 227 -5.05 11.61 0.99
C GLU A 227 -4.40 12.98 1.29
N GLY A 228 -3.99 13.75 0.27
CA GLY A 228 -3.35 15.05 0.42
C GLY A 228 -1.83 15.02 0.64
N TYR A 229 -1.12 13.95 0.24
CA TYR A 229 0.34 13.88 0.38
C TYR A 229 1.07 14.49 -0.84
N VAL A 230 1.67 15.67 -0.64
CA VAL A 230 2.24 16.48 -1.74
C VAL A 230 3.44 15.82 -2.41
N ALA A 231 4.29 15.10 -1.66
CA ALA A 231 5.43 14.40 -2.26
C ALA A 231 5.01 13.27 -3.23
N SER A 232 3.82 12.69 -3.08
CA SER A 232 3.31 11.72 -4.05
C SER A 232 2.92 12.38 -5.38
N ALA A 233 2.43 13.62 -5.36
CA ALA A 233 2.20 14.38 -6.59
C ALA A 233 3.52 14.68 -7.31
N VAL A 234 4.56 15.06 -6.56
CA VAL A 234 5.90 15.28 -7.12
C VAL A 234 6.51 13.98 -7.68
N ALA A 235 6.31 12.85 -7.00
CA ALA A 235 6.71 11.55 -7.52
C ALA A 235 5.99 11.20 -8.83
N LEU A 236 4.70 11.54 -8.97
CA LEU A 236 3.93 11.32 -10.20
C LEU A 236 4.47 12.16 -11.37
N VAL A 237 4.89 13.41 -11.12
CA VAL A 237 5.59 14.23 -12.12
C VAL A 237 6.91 13.57 -12.54
N GLY A 238 7.69 13.06 -11.57
CA GLY A 238 8.88 12.27 -11.86
C GLY A 238 8.58 11.04 -12.71
N ILE A 239 7.49 10.30 -12.41
CA ILE A 239 7.06 9.14 -13.19
C ILE A 239 6.76 9.52 -14.63
N MET A 240 6.03 10.62 -14.88
CA MET A 240 5.74 11.09 -16.23
C MET A 240 7.03 11.45 -16.99
N ALA A 241 7.96 12.15 -16.34
CA ALA A 241 9.27 12.46 -16.94
C ALA A 241 10.06 11.18 -17.25
N GLY A 242 10.08 10.20 -16.34
CA GLY A 242 10.72 8.92 -16.54
C GLY A 242 10.13 8.09 -17.68
N LEU A 243 8.79 8.07 -17.81
CA LEU A 243 8.10 7.41 -18.93
C LEU A 243 8.43 8.08 -20.26
N GLY A 244 8.55 9.41 -20.28
CA GLY A 244 8.99 10.18 -21.43
C GLY A 244 10.42 9.84 -21.88
N LEU A 245 11.35 9.76 -20.94
CA LEU A 245 12.73 9.31 -21.20
C LEU A 245 12.76 7.85 -21.67
N GLY A 246 11.94 7.00 -21.05
CA GLY A 246 11.78 5.61 -21.45
C GLY A 246 11.33 5.49 -22.90
N ALA A 247 10.33 6.28 -23.30
CA ALA A 247 9.80 6.30 -24.66
C ALA A 247 10.86 6.70 -25.70
N HIS A 248 11.77 7.63 -25.39
CA HIS A 248 12.89 7.97 -26.27
C HIS A 248 13.88 6.82 -26.45
N SER A 249 14.14 6.05 -25.40
CA SER A 249 15.03 4.88 -25.45
C SER A 249 14.35 3.60 -25.96
N TRP A 250 13.03 3.63 -26.21
CA TRP A 250 12.23 2.45 -26.54
C TRP A 250 12.75 1.71 -27.77
N ASN A 251 13.01 2.44 -28.86
CA ASN A 251 13.42 1.84 -30.13
C ASN A 251 14.79 1.15 -30.06
N PHE A 252 15.66 1.59 -29.13
CA PHE A 252 16.91 0.92 -28.82
C PHE A 252 16.65 -0.40 -28.09
N TRP A 253 15.85 -0.38 -27.02
CA TRP A 253 15.51 -1.58 -26.26
C TRP A 253 14.71 -2.60 -27.08
N TRP A 254 13.88 -2.13 -28.01
CA TRP A 254 13.16 -2.99 -28.95
C TRP A 254 14.12 -3.85 -29.77
N GLN A 255 15.16 -3.24 -30.34
CA GLN A 255 16.15 -3.92 -31.15
C GLN A 255 17.13 -4.75 -30.32
N ALA A 256 17.52 -4.25 -29.14
CA ALA A 256 18.49 -4.89 -28.27
C ALA A 256 17.93 -6.13 -27.56
N SER A 257 16.65 -6.11 -27.17
CA SER A 257 16.08 -7.19 -26.37
C SER A 257 14.61 -7.49 -26.68
N ILE A 258 13.70 -6.51 -26.68
CA ILE A 258 12.25 -6.79 -26.62
C ILE A 258 11.78 -7.59 -27.84
N GLY A 259 12.13 -7.19 -29.06
CA GLY A 259 11.66 -7.83 -30.29
C GLY A 259 12.24 -9.23 -30.56
N ARG A 260 13.26 -9.66 -29.82
CA ARG A 260 13.87 -11.01 -29.93
C ARG A 260 13.52 -11.92 -28.74
N SER A 261 12.85 -11.39 -27.72
CA SER A 261 12.61 -12.10 -26.47
C SER A 261 11.38 -12.99 -26.57
N PRO A 262 11.42 -14.23 -26.04
CA PRO A 262 10.28 -15.14 -26.11
C PRO A 262 9.14 -14.67 -25.21
N LEU A 263 7.91 -14.89 -25.67
CA LEU A 263 6.71 -14.72 -24.87
C LEU A 263 6.38 -16.06 -24.19
N VAL A 264 6.53 -16.13 -22.86
CA VAL A 264 6.36 -17.39 -22.11
C VAL A 264 5.08 -17.35 -21.27
N TRP A 265 4.10 -18.14 -21.69
CA TRP A 265 2.81 -18.28 -21.03
C TRP A 265 2.64 -19.72 -20.52
N LEU A 266 2.47 -19.89 -19.20
CA LEU A 266 2.48 -21.21 -18.55
C LEU A 266 1.43 -22.19 -19.10
N PRO A 267 0.17 -21.78 -19.40
CA PRO A 267 -0.85 -22.69 -19.91
C PRO A 267 -0.46 -23.42 -21.21
N ARG A 268 0.47 -22.87 -21.99
CA ARG A 268 0.96 -23.50 -23.22
C ARG A 268 1.66 -24.84 -22.98
N PHE A 269 2.27 -25.06 -21.80
CA PHE A 269 3.13 -26.23 -21.53
C PHE A 269 2.43 -27.36 -20.76
N GLY A 270 1.14 -27.24 -20.46
CA GLY A 270 0.41 -28.26 -19.69
C GLY A 270 -1.05 -27.94 -19.40
N GLY A 271 -1.65 -26.98 -20.12
CA GLY A 271 -3.01 -26.50 -19.89
C GLY A 271 -3.15 -25.64 -18.62
N TYR A 272 -4.36 -25.14 -18.40
CA TYR A 272 -4.66 -24.26 -17.27
C TYR A 272 -4.49 -24.93 -15.91
N GLY A 273 -4.83 -26.22 -15.78
CA GLY A 273 -4.72 -26.95 -14.51
C GLY A 273 -3.29 -27.00 -13.97
N VAL A 274 -2.33 -27.38 -14.81
CA VAL A 274 -0.90 -27.41 -14.43
C VAL A 274 -0.39 -25.99 -14.17
N ALA A 275 -0.72 -25.03 -15.03
CA ALA A 275 -0.28 -23.65 -14.87
C ALA A 275 -0.76 -23.01 -13.55
N VAL A 276 -2.04 -23.23 -13.19
CA VAL A 276 -2.61 -22.79 -11.91
C VAL A 276 -1.96 -23.53 -10.74
N GLY A 277 -1.80 -24.86 -10.82
CA GLY A 277 -1.15 -25.65 -9.78
C GLY A 277 0.27 -25.15 -9.48
N VAL A 278 1.08 -24.93 -10.51
CA VAL A 278 2.43 -24.36 -10.38
C VAL A 278 2.40 -22.96 -9.77
N THR A 279 1.51 -22.09 -10.25
CA THR A 279 1.41 -20.71 -9.75
C THR A 279 1.00 -20.67 -8.28
N LEU A 280 0.01 -21.47 -7.87
CA LEU A 280 -0.41 -21.59 -6.48
C LEU A 280 0.68 -22.20 -5.59
N ALA A 281 1.42 -23.18 -6.08
CA ALA A 281 2.55 -23.77 -5.36
C ALA A 281 3.67 -22.72 -5.14
N LEU A 282 3.99 -21.92 -6.15
CA LEU A 282 4.98 -20.83 -6.03
C LEU A 282 4.50 -19.74 -5.07
N LEU A 283 3.21 -19.37 -5.10
CA LEU A 283 2.63 -18.40 -4.15
C LEU A 283 2.65 -18.93 -2.72
N ALA A 284 2.34 -20.22 -2.52
CA ALA A 284 2.43 -20.88 -1.23
C ALA A 284 3.89 -20.94 -0.72
N ALA A 285 4.84 -21.29 -1.58
CA ALA A 285 6.26 -21.27 -1.25
C ALA A 285 6.73 -19.85 -0.88
N ALA A 286 6.32 -18.83 -1.62
CA ALA A 286 6.61 -17.43 -1.29
C ALA A 286 5.99 -17.02 0.06
N TYR A 287 4.77 -17.46 0.36
CA TYR A 287 4.13 -17.21 1.66
C TYR A 287 4.90 -17.86 2.80
N LEU A 288 5.30 -19.12 2.65
CA LEU A 288 6.10 -19.84 3.64
C LEU A 288 7.47 -19.18 3.83
N LEU A 289 8.12 -18.77 2.74
CA LEU A 289 9.41 -18.08 2.79
C LEU A 289 9.30 -16.75 3.54
N VAL A 290 8.26 -15.97 3.27
CA VAL A 290 8.02 -14.67 3.90
C VAL A 290 7.68 -14.84 5.39
N THR A 291 6.86 -15.82 5.75
CA THR A 291 6.56 -16.14 7.15
C THR A 291 7.82 -16.67 7.88
N TRP A 292 8.61 -17.52 7.23
CA TRP A 292 9.89 -17.99 7.75
C TRP A 292 10.87 -16.82 8.00
N TRP A 293 10.93 -15.86 7.08
CA TRP A 293 11.73 -14.64 7.26
C TRP A 293 11.25 -13.81 8.45
N GLU A 294 9.93 -13.61 8.60
CA GLU A 294 9.34 -12.86 9.71
C GLU A 294 9.62 -13.53 11.07
N THR A 295 9.50 -14.86 11.16
CA THR A 295 9.80 -15.61 12.39
C THR A 295 11.27 -15.52 12.80
N ARG A 296 12.20 -15.50 11.84
CA ARG A 296 13.64 -15.29 12.08
C ARG A 296 13.96 -13.91 12.68
N GLN A 297 13.14 -12.90 12.40
CA GLN A 297 13.35 -11.53 12.88
C GLN A 297 12.69 -11.27 14.26
N GLY A 298 11.93 -12.23 14.80
CA GLY A 298 11.42 -12.20 16.18
C GLY A 298 10.33 -11.15 16.45
N TYR A 299 9.62 -10.67 15.43
CA TYR A 299 8.63 -9.61 15.61
C TYR A 299 7.24 -10.16 15.92
N VAL A 300 6.71 -9.84 17.09
CA VAL A 300 5.32 -10.13 17.48
C VAL A 300 4.48 -8.87 17.31
N LEU A 301 3.50 -8.95 16.41
CA LEU A 301 2.51 -7.89 16.25
C LEU A 301 1.51 -7.94 17.40
N PRO A 302 1.24 -6.81 18.09
CA PRO A 302 0.14 -6.74 19.04
C PRO A 302 -1.17 -7.13 18.35
N ALA A 303 -1.93 -8.00 19.01
CA ALA A 303 -3.23 -8.43 18.50
C ALA A 303 -4.14 -7.20 18.30
N PRO A 304 -4.87 -7.10 17.17
CA PRO A 304 -5.85 -6.04 16.99
C PRO A 304 -6.90 -6.12 18.11
N VAL A 305 -7.20 -4.99 18.75
CA VAL A 305 -8.29 -4.92 19.74
C VAL A 305 -9.62 -5.12 19.01
N PRO A 306 -10.41 -6.16 19.36
CA PRO A 306 -11.70 -6.39 18.73
C PRO A 306 -12.59 -5.14 18.88
N PRO A 307 -13.44 -4.83 17.89
CA PRO A 307 -14.41 -3.76 18.05
C PRO A 307 -15.38 -4.11 19.20
N PRO A 308 -15.81 -3.12 20.01
CA PRO A 308 -16.86 -3.34 20.98
C PRO A 308 -18.13 -3.78 20.24
N VAL A 309 -18.72 -4.90 20.67
CA VAL A 309 -19.96 -5.43 20.10
C VAL A 309 -21.12 -4.74 20.82
N GLY A 310 -21.88 -3.92 20.11
CA GLY A 310 -23.11 -3.33 20.64
C GLY A 310 -24.19 -4.39 20.87
N GLU A 311 -25.03 -4.19 21.88
CA GLU A 311 -26.12 -5.13 22.18
C GLU A 311 -27.33 -4.87 21.26
N SER A 312 -27.57 -3.62 20.88
CA SER A 312 -28.70 -3.23 20.02
C SER A 312 -28.42 -3.35 18.50
N PHE A 313 -29.48 -3.52 17.69
CA PHE A 313 -29.37 -3.57 16.23
C PHE A 313 -28.69 -2.32 15.65
N ARG A 314 -29.08 -1.12 16.13
CA ARG A 314 -28.52 0.15 15.66
C ARG A 314 -27.03 0.26 15.99
N GLU A 315 -26.61 -0.11 17.19
CA GLU A 315 -25.19 -0.11 17.58
C GLU A 315 -24.39 -1.14 16.79
N ARG A 316 -24.96 -2.31 16.48
CA ARG A 316 -24.30 -3.31 15.61
C ARG A 316 -24.11 -2.80 14.19
N VAL A 317 -25.12 -2.15 13.61
CA VAL A 317 -25.02 -1.51 12.28
C VAL A 317 -23.98 -0.39 12.30
N GLU A 318 -23.99 0.47 13.32
CA GLU A 318 -23.02 1.55 13.47
C GLU A 318 -21.60 1.02 13.68
N ALA A 319 -21.41 0.00 14.52
CA ALA A 319 -20.11 -0.65 14.73
C ALA A 319 -19.59 -1.30 13.43
N THR A 320 -20.48 -1.90 12.63
CA THR A 320 -20.13 -2.49 11.33
C THR A 320 -19.75 -1.42 10.32
N LEU A 321 -20.57 -0.37 10.17
CA LEU A 321 -20.28 0.76 9.28
C LEU A 321 -18.97 1.46 9.68
N HIS A 322 -18.74 1.67 10.97
CA HIS A 322 -17.50 2.25 11.46
C HIS A 322 -16.29 1.34 11.19
N THR A 323 -16.46 0.02 11.28
CA THR A 323 -15.38 -0.93 10.97
C THR A 323 -15.05 -0.94 9.48
N VAL A 324 -16.05 -0.85 8.61
CA VAL A 324 -15.88 -0.84 7.15
C VAL A 324 -15.35 0.51 6.65
N MET A 325 -15.93 1.61 7.12
CA MET A 325 -15.69 2.95 6.57
C MET A 325 -14.57 3.72 7.31
N VAL A 326 -14.42 3.53 8.62
CA VAL A 326 -13.54 4.37 9.45
C VAL A 326 -12.30 3.63 9.93
N ARG A 327 -12.41 2.37 10.38
CA ARG A 327 -11.23 1.59 10.78
C ARG A 327 -10.41 1.15 9.55
N GLY A 328 -9.09 1.06 9.74
CA GLY A 328 -8.19 0.51 8.74
C GLY A 328 -8.39 -1.00 8.60
N TRP A 329 -8.46 -1.47 7.36
CA TRP A 329 -8.60 -2.90 7.06
C TRP A 329 -7.27 -3.63 7.24
N SER A 330 -7.34 -4.93 7.53
CA SER A 330 -6.13 -5.75 7.47
C SER A 330 -5.63 -5.82 6.02
N PRO A 331 -4.30 -5.84 5.78
CA PRO A 331 -3.80 -5.93 4.40
C PRO A 331 -4.21 -7.20 3.67
N VAL A 332 -4.54 -8.28 4.39
CA VAL A 332 -5.09 -9.51 3.80
C VAL A 332 -6.48 -9.28 3.25
N VAL A 333 -7.38 -8.66 4.02
CA VAL A 333 -8.72 -8.30 3.54
C VAL A 333 -8.62 -7.32 2.36
N GLY A 334 -7.71 -6.33 2.46
CA GLY A 334 -7.42 -5.42 1.35
C GLY A 334 -6.94 -6.15 0.10
N GLY A 335 -5.97 -7.05 0.23
CA GLY A 335 -5.42 -7.81 -0.89
C GLY A 335 -6.46 -8.72 -1.56
N VAL A 336 -7.26 -9.45 -0.78
CA VAL A 336 -8.36 -10.27 -1.30
C VAL A 336 -9.38 -9.40 -2.03
N ALA A 337 -9.79 -8.28 -1.45
CA ALA A 337 -10.74 -7.35 -2.09
C ALA A 337 -10.19 -6.78 -3.41
N LEU A 338 -8.90 -6.38 -3.45
CA LEU A 338 -8.24 -5.90 -4.66
C LEU A 338 -8.11 -7.00 -5.72
N GLY A 339 -7.79 -8.23 -5.32
CA GLY A 339 -7.71 -9.39 -6.21
C GLY A 339 -9.07 -9.69 -6.85
N THR A 340 -10.12 -9.74 -6.03
CA THR A 340 -11.51 -9.92 -6.49
C THR A 340 -11.95 -8.79 -7.42
N LEU A 341 -11.69 -7.53 -7.07
CA LEU A 341 -11.99 -6.38 -7.94
C LEU A 341 -11.23 -6.48 -9.28
N ASN A 342 -9.99 -6.96 -9.27
CA ASN A 342 -9.20 -7.17 -10.48
C ASN A 342 -9.81 -8.27 -11.37
N VAL A 343 -10.30 -9.37 -10.78
CA VAL A 343 -11.02 -10.42 -11.52
C VAL A 343 -12.25 -9.83 -12.21
N PHE A 344 -13.08 -9.09 -11.48
CA PHE A 344 -14.26 -8.45 -12.06
C PHE A 344 -13.91 -7.39 -13.11
N LEU A 345 -12.85 -6.61 -12.92
CA LEU A 345 -12.38 -5.68 -13.94
C LEU A 345 -11.96 -6.43 -15.21
N TYR A 346 -11.28 -7.57 -15.08
CA TYR A 346 -10.88 -8.37 -16.23
C TYR A 346 -12.08 -8.98 -16.97
N THR A 347 -13.17 -9.31 -16.28
CA THR A 347 -14.44 -9.67 -16.97
C THR A 347 -15.01 -8.54 -17.81
N ALA A 348 -14.74 -7.29 -17.45
CA ALA A 348 -15.29 -6.13 -18.14
C ALA A 348 -14.51 -5.79 -19.41
N HIS A 349 -13.17 -5.81 -19.36
CA HIS A 349 -12.33 -5.61 -20.53
C HIS A 349 -10.90 -6.08 -20.28
N MET A 350 -10.19 -5.37 -19.39
CA MET A 350 -8.75 -5.47 -19.20
C MET A 350 -8.41 -5.69 -17.73
N PRO A 351 -7.31 -6.37 -17.42
CA PRO A 351 -6.81 -6.45 -16.05
C PRO A 351 -6.29 -5.09 -15.57
N TRP A 352 -6.19 -4.94 -14.25
CA TRP A 352 -5.87 -3.67 -13.61
C TRP A 352 -4.47 -3.16 -13.97
N GLY A 353 -4.43 -1.98 -14.56
CA GLY A 353 -3.22 -1.28 -14.97
C GLY A 353 -3.42 0.23 -15.00
N VAL A 354 -2.42 0.99 -14.52
CA VAL A 354 -2.47 2.46 -14.47
C VAL A 354 -1.44 3.12 -15.36
N THR A 355 -0.36 2.41 -15.71
CA THR A 355 0.80 2.97 -16.39
C THR A 355 0.50 3.41 -17.82
N GLY A 356 -0.30 2.64 -18.57
CA GLY A 356 -0.60 2.95 -19.97
C GLY A 356 -1.17 4.36 -20.16
N GLU A 357 -2.09 4.78 -19.29
CA GLU A 357 -2.62 6.15 -19.34
C GLU A 357 -1.62 7.20 -18.90
N ILE A 358 -0.83 6.93 -17.87
CA ILE A 358 0.20 7.88 -17.42
C ILE A 358 1.22 8.07 -18.54
N SER A 359 1.58 7.02 -19.29
CA SER A 359 2.44 7.13 -20.47
C SER A 359 1.77 7.88 -21.62
N ARG A 360 0.47 7.67 -21.87
CA ARG A 360 -0.28 8.41 -22.89
C ARG A 360 -0.22 9.91 -22.66
N TRP A 361 -0.45 10.33 -21.41
CA TRP A 361 -0.37 11.73 -21.01
C TRP A 361 1.07 12.26 -21.06
N ALA A 362 2.05 11.48 -20.60
CA ALA A 362 3.45 11.86 -20.67
C ALA A 362 3.92 12.08 -22.12
N ILE A 363 3.61 11.15 -23.03
CA ILE A 363 3.93 11.24 -24.45
C ILE A 363 3.13 12.36 -25.13
N GLY A 364 1.84 12.51 -24.80
CA GLY A 364 1.01 13.59 -25.34
C GLY A 364 1.55 14.98 -24.97
N LEU A 365 2.02 15.17 -23.74
CA LEU A 365 2.67 16.41 -23.31
C LEU A 365 4.01 16.64 -24.03
N LEU A 366 4.80 15.58 -24.25
CA LEU A 366 6.05 15.67 -25.02
C LEU A 366 5.80 16.02 -26.48
N ASN A 367 4.79 15.41 -27.12
CA ASN A 367 4.37 15.72 -28.47
C ASN A 367 3.92 17.18 -28.59
N ALA A 368 3.11 17.66 -27.64
CA ALA A 368 2.67 19.06 -27.59
C ALA A 368 3.84 20.05 -27.39
N ALA A 369 4.90 19.62 -26.71
CA ALA A 369 6.13 20.40 -26.54
C ALA A 369 7.11 20.28 -27.74
N GLY A 370 6.78 19.51 -28.77
CA GLY A 370 7.66 19.26 -29.92
C GLY A 370 8.83 18.30 -29.65
N TRP A 371 8.87 17.67 -28.47
CA TRP A 371 9.88 16.67 -28.06
C TRP A 371 9.28 15.27 -28.03
N GLY A 372 8.32 15.03 -28.92
CA GLY A 372 7.64 13.75 -29.02
C GLY A 372 8.62 12.62 -29.37
N PRO A 373 8.60 11.49 -28.66
CA PRO A 373 9.27 10.30 -29.16
C PRO A 373 8.58 9.94 -30.49
N GLY A 374 9.37 9.74 -31.55
CA GLY A 374 8.85 9.32 -32.85
C GLY A 374 8.12 7.96 -32.79
N PRO A 375 7.82 7.34 -33.94
CA PRO A 375 7.09 6.07 -33.96
C PRO A 375 7.79 5.01 -33.08
N LEU A 376 7.02 4.46 -32.14
CA LEU A 376 7.48 3.46 -31.19
C LEU A 376 7.31 2.08 -31.83
N LYS A 377 8.42 1.37 -32.05
CA LYS A 377 8.41 0.06 -32.72
C LYS A 377 7.65 -0.98 -31.89
N GLY A 378 6.72 -1.70 -32.51
CA GLY A 378 6.08 -2.89 -31.94
C GLY A 378 5.16 -2.65 -30.74
N THR A 379 4.84 -1.40 -30.40
CA THR A 379 3.86 -1.09 -29.33
C THR A 379 2.45 -1.54 -29.69
N GLU A 380 2.13 -1.66 -30.98
CA GLU A 380 0.84 -2.12 -31.49
C GLU A 380 0.66 -3.64 -31.34
N GLU A 381 1.75 -4.39 -31.26
CA GLU A 381 1.76 -5.85 -31.12
C GLU A 381 1.75 -6.29 -29.64
N LEU A 382 2.00 -5.37 -28.71
CA LEU A 382 2.10 -5.64 -27.29
C LEU A 382 0.77 -5.37 -26.58
N ALA A 383 0.20 -6.43 -25.99
CA ALA A 383 -0.79 -6.28 -24.94
C ALA A 383 -0.14 -5.71 -23.65
N ALA A 384 -0.95 -5.41 -22.63
CA ALA A 384 -0.56 -4.87 -21.32
C ALA A 384 -0.36 -3.34 -21.26
N CYS A 385 0.27 -2.86 -20.19
CA CYS A 385 0.54 -1.45 -19.92
C CYS A 385 1.68 -0.86 -20.79
N ALA A 386 1.80 -1.28 -22.04
CA ALA A 386 2.79 -0.77 -22.97
C ALA A 386 2.58 0.73 -23.26
N LEU A 387 3.63 1.40 -23.74
CA LEU A 387 3.56 2.81 -24.11
C LEU A 387 2.50 3.02 -25.20
N THR A 388 1.51 3.86 -24.92
CA THR A 388 0.45 4.21 -25.87
C THR A 388 0.72 5.58 -26.48
N ALA A 389 0.62 5.67 -27.82
CA ALA A 389 0.79 6.93 -28.54
C ALA A 389 -0.30 7.95 -28.12
N GLY A 390 0.11 9.19 -27.85
CA GLY A 390 -0.73 10.24 -27.24
C GLY A 390 -1.85 10.83 -28.11
N ASN A 391 -2.16 10.27 -29.28
CA ASN A 391 -3.03 10.90 -30.28
C ASN A 391 -4.53 10.51 -30.18
N GLY A 392 -4.93 9.84 -29.10
CA GLY A 392 -6.31 9.40 -28.88
C GLY A 392 -7.21 10.44 -28.18
N PRO A 393 -8.51 10.11 -27.97
CA PRO A 393 -9.43 10.95 -27.21
C PRO A 393 -8.88 11.32 -25.82
N TRP A 394 -9.19 12.53 -25.36
CA TRP A 394 -8.74 13.01 -24.05
C TRP A 394 -9.29 12.14 -22.91
N LEU A 395 -10.56 11.73 -23.01
CA LEU A 395 -11.25 10.87 -22.06
C LEU A 395 -11.23 9.40 -22.53
N THR A 396 -10.41 8.57 -21.87
CA THR A 396 -10.38 7.12 -22.07
C THR A 396 -10.97 6.40 -20.85
N HIS A 397 -11.44 5.17 -21.02
CA HIS A 397 -11.96 4.34 -19.93
C HIS A 397 -10.91 4.08 -18.84
N THR A 398 -9.65 3.90 -19.22
CA THR A 398 -8.51 3.78 -18.30
C THR A 398 -8.21 5.09 -17.57
N LEU A 399 -8.43 6.27 -18.19
CA LEU A 399 -8.32 7.56 -17.49
C LEU A 399 -9.39 7.69 -16.41
N THR A 400 -10.63 7.29 -16.69
CA THR A 400 -11.69 7.32 -15.68
C THR A 400 -11.43 6.36 -14.53
N LEU A 401 -10.79 5.21 -14.76
CA LEU A 401 -10.31 4.34 -13.70
C LEU A 401 -9.24 5.01 -12.83
N ASN A 402 -8.26 5.67 -13.46
CA ASN A 402 -7.16 6.34 -12.76
C ASN A 402 -7.65 7.52 -11.91
N VAL A 403 -8.49 8.39 -12.47
CA VAL A 403 -9.09 9.52 -11.74
C VAL A 403 -10.06 9.01 -10.67
N GLY A 404 -10.85 7.98 -10.99
CA GLY A 404 -11.73 7.31 -10.04
C GLY A 404 -10.98 6.74 -8.84
N MET A 405 -9.77 6.20 -9.03
CA MET A 405 -8.92 5.73 -7.93
C MET A 405 -8.49 6.86 -7.00
N VAL A 406 -8.09 8.00 -7.55
CA VAL A 406 -7.76 9.19 -6.74
C VAL A 406 -9.01 9.68 -6.00
N ALA A 407 -10.14 9.80 -6.70
CA ALA A 407 -11.41 10.23 -6.10
C ALA A 407 -11.91 9.29 -4.99
N GLY A 408 -11.81 7.98 -5.20
CA GLY A 408 -12.21 6.96 -4.22
C GLY A 408 -11.35 6.99 -2.97
N SER A 409 -10.05 7.17 -3.13
CA SER A 409 -9.13 7.36 -2.00
C SER A 409 -9.36 8.67 -1.25
N PHE A 410 -9.69 9.76 -1.95
CA PHE A 410 -10.07 11.03 -1.34
C PHE A 410 -11.37 10.90 -0.54
N ALA A 411 -12.41 10.27 -1.12
CA ALA A 411 -13.66 10.00 -0.42
C ALA A 411 -13.45 9.13 0.83
N ALA A 412 -12.66 8.06 0.74
CA ALA A 412 -12.31 7.22 1.88
C ALA A 412 -11.55 7.99 2.98
N ALA A 413 -10.61 8.85 2.59
CA ALA A 413 -9.85 9.69 3.52
C ALA A 413 -10.73 10.73 4.23
N LEU A 414 -11.73 11.30 3.54
CA LEU A 414 -12.70 12.22 4.14
C LEU A 414 -13.65 11.49 5.11
N LEU A 415 -14.18 10.33 4.72
CA LEU A 415 -15.06 9.52 5.57
C LEU A 415 -14.36 9.07 6.86
N ALA A 416 -13.07 8.75 6.77
CA ALA A 416 -12.27 8.36 7.92
C ALA A 416 -11.74 9.55 8.75
N GLY A 417 -11.91 10.79 8.29
CA GLY A 417 -11.32 11.98 8.92
C GLY A 417 -9.78 11.99 8.87
N GLU A 418 -9.17 11.26 7.95
CA GLU A 418 -7.72 11.11 7.80
C GLU A 418 -7.11 12.09 6.77
N PHE A 419 -7.94 12.74 5.95
CA PHE A 419 -7.47 13.70 4.95
C PHE A 419 -6.76 14.88 5.60
N ARG A 420 -5.47 15.06 5.26
CA ARG A 420 -4.66 16.20 5.70
C ARG A 420 -3.62 16.53 4.64
N LEU A 421 -3.52 17.80 4.26
CA LEU A 421 -2.49 18.28 3.36
C LEU A 421 -1.11 18.16 4.04
N ARG A 422 -0.32 17.18 3.62
CA ARG A 422 0.97 16.83 4.21
C ARG A 422 2.09 17.22 3.25
N ARG A 423 2.81 18.29 3.61
CA ARG A 423 4.02 18.77 2.92
C ARG A 423 5.27 18.34 3.70
N PRO A 424 6.22 17.61 3.10
CA PRO A 424 7.51 17.36 3.74
C PRO A 424 8.22 18.67 4.10
N LYS A 425 8.81 18.75 5.29
CA LYS A 425 9.56 19.94 5.72
C LYS A 425 10.90 20.06 4.99
N GLU A 426 11.50 18.94 4.64
CA GLU A 426 12.83 18.88 4.03
C GLU A 426 12.76 18.84 2.51
N ARG A 427 13.52 19.74 1.86
CA ARG A 427 13.63 19.79 0.38
C ARG A 427 14.20 18.50 -0.21
N ARG A 428 15.09 17.83 0.53
CA ARG A 428 15.66 16.53 0.14
C ARG A 428 14.59 15.50 -0.17
N ARG A 429 13.46 15.53 0.55
CA ARG A 429 12.37 14.58 0.33
C ARG A 429 11.67 14.77 -1.02
N PHE A 430 11.60 16.02 -1.52
CA PHE A 430 11.07 16.30 -2.85
C PHE A 430 12.03 15.83 -3.94
N LEU A 431 13.34 16.01 -3.76
CA LEU A 431 14.36 15.50 -4.68
C LEU A 431 14.35 13.96 -4.74
N GLN A 432 14.21 13.29 -3.60
CA GLN A 432 14.03 11.83 -3.56
C GLN A 432 12.75 11.39 -4.26
N ALA A 433 11.65 12.13 -4.07
CA ALA A 433 10.37 11.84 -4.70
C ALA A 433 10.46 11.95 -6.23
N ILE A 434 11.03 13.02 -6.76
CA ILE A 434 11.16 13.21 -8.21
C ILE A 434 12.18 12.25 -8.82
N ALA A 435 13.36 12.07 -8.21
CA ALA A 435 14.38 11.15 -8.71
C ALA A 435 13.91 9.70 -8.68
N GLY A 436 13.27 9.27 -7.58
CA GLY A 436 12.63 7.96 -7.49
C GLY A 436 11.49 7.81 -8.51
N GLY A 437 10.72 8.89 -8.73
CA GLY A 437 9.69 8.96 -9.77
C GLY A 437 10.25 8.70 -11.17
N VAL A 438 11.33 9.38 -11.56
CA VAL A 438 11.98 9.21 -12.87
C VAL A 438 12.48 7.78 -13.05
N LEU A 439 13.14 7.21 -12.03
CA LEU A 439 13.58 5.81 -12.07
C LEU A 439 12.42 4.82 -12.20
N MET A 440 11.32 5.05 -11.46
CA MET A 440 10.11 4.24 -11.60
C MET A 440 9.49 4.36 -12.99
N GLY A 441 9.39 5.57 -13.54
CA GLY A 441 8.82 5.80 -14.86
C GLY A 441 9.63 5.09 -15.95
N TYR A 442 10.95 5.28 -15.94
CA TYR A 442 11.86 4.63 -16.89
C TYR A 442 11.81 3.10 -16.74
N GLY A 443 11.87 2.59 -15.50
CA GLY A 443 11.75 1.16 -15.23
C GLY A 443 10.40 0.57 -15.65
N ALA A 444 9.32 1.32 -15.49
CA ALA A 444 7.98 0.91 -15.93
C ALA A 444 7.85 0.84 -17.44
N THR A 445 8.53 1.72 -18.18
CA THR A 445 8.63 1.62 -19.64
C THR A 445 9.30 0.32 -20.05
N LEU A 446 10.48 0.02 -19.49
CA LEU A 446 11.21 -1.19 -19.85
C LEU A 446 10.48 -2.46 -19.45
N ALA A 447 9.87 -2.50 -18.28
CA ALA A 447 9.08 -3.64 -17.83
C ALA A 447 7.68 -3.72 -18.47
N MET A 448 7.30 -2.75 -19.31
CA MET A 448 5.95 -2.61 -19.91
C MET A 448 4.83 -2.67 -18.86
N GLY A 449 5.09 -2.13 -17.68
CA GLY A 449 4.15 -2.10 -16.56
C GLY A 449 4.78 -1.67 -15.24
N CYS A 450 3.93 -1.21 -14.32
CA CYS A 450 4.29 -1.02 -12.92
C CYS A 450 3.99 -2.27 -12.10
N THR A 451 4.13 -2.20 -10.78
CA THR A 451 3.75 -3.28 -9.83
C THR A 451 2.32 -3.77 -9.97
N LEU A 452 1.39 -2.96 -10.48
CA LEU A 452 0.04 -3.43 -10.77
C LEU A 452 0.02 -4.32 -12.01
N GLY A 453 0.47 -3.80 -13.15
CA GLY A 453 0.44 -4.54 -14.41
C GLY A 453 1.45 -5.69 -14.45
N ALA A 454 2.74 -5.39 -14.32
CA ALA A 454 3.85 -6.33 -14.52
C ALA A 454 4.05 -7.31 -13.36
N PHE A 455 3.31 -7.19 -12.25
CA PHE A 455 3.40 -8.11 -11.11
C PHE A 455 2.01 -8.58 -10.66
N PHE A 456 1.15 -7.67 -10.19
CA PHE A 456 -0.15 -8.03 -9.60
C PHE A 456 -1.16 -8.61 -10.61
N SER A 457 -1.09 -8.18 -11.88
CA SER A 457 -1.94 -8.68 -12.97
C SER A 457 -1.22 -9.75 -13.82
N ALA A 458 0.11 -9.65 -14.00
CA ALA A 458 0.89 -10.63 -14.77
C ALA A 458 0.93 -12.03 -14.14
N ILE A 459 1.10 -12.14 -12.81
CA ILE A 459 1.13 -13.46 -12.14
C ILE A 459 -0.22 -14.19 -12.27
N PRO A 460 -1.38 -13.55 -11.99
CA PRO A 460 -2.69 -14.15 -12.25
C PRO A 460 -2.98 -14.47 -13.71
N SER A 461 -2.38 -13.73 -14.65
CA SER A 461 -2.41 -14.06 -16.09
C SER A 461 -1.58 -15.31 -16.45
N LEU A 462 -1.01 -16.02 -15.46
CA LEU A 462 -0.20 -17.24 -15.64
C LEU A 462 1.03 -16.98 -16.53
N ALA A 463 1.58 -15.78 -16.42
CA ALA A 463 2.63 -15.27 -17.26
C ALA A 463 3.97 -15.30 -16.50
N LEU A 464 5.01 -15.88 -17.08
CA LEU A 464 6.30 -16.07 -16.39
C LEU A 464 7.01 -14.74 -16.13
N ASN A 465 6.75 -13.72 -16.94
CA ASN A 465 7.22 -12.34 -16.74
C ASN A 465 6.86 -11.76 -15.38
N GLY A 466 5.69 -12.09 -14.83
CA GLY A 466 5.29 -11.61 -13.51
C GLY A 466 6.25 -12.02 -12.41
N TRP A 467 6.76 -13.24 -12.47
CA TRP A 467 7.72 -13.79 -11.50
C TRP A 467 9.10 -13.18 -11.66
N VAL A 468 9.61 -13.10 -12.90
CA VAL A 468 10.92 -12.51 -13.21
C VAL A 468 10.96 -11.04 -12.80
N PHE A 469 9.91 -10.28 -13.15
CA PHE A 469 9.77 -8.89 -12.72
C PHE A 469 9.66 -8.79 -11.19
N GLY A 470 8.88 -9.66 -10.53
CA GLY A 470 8.76 -9.68 -9.07
C GLY A 470 10.10 -9.89 -8.35
N LEU A 471 10.96 -10.78 -8.86
CA LEU A 471 12.31 -11.02 -8.31
C LEU A 471 13.24 -9.82 -8.55
N ALA A 472 13.26 -9.28 -9.77
CA ALA A 472 14.04 -8.09 -10.10
C ALA A 472 13.59 -6.86 -9.28
N LEU A 473 12.28 -6.70 -9.09
CA LEU A 473 11.68 -5.67 -8.25
C LEU A 473 12.12 -5.82 -6.78
N ALA A 474 12.13 -7.04 -6.24
CA ALA A 474 12.58 -7.31 -4.88
C ALA A 474 14.06 -6.99 -4.70
N ALA A 475 14.91 -7.40 -5.65
CA ALA A 475 16.34 -7.06 -5.66
C ALA A 475 16.56 -5.54 -5.74
N GLY A 476 15.82 -4.84 -6.61
CA GLY A 476 15.89 -3.38 -6.74
C GLY A 476 15.43 -2.68 -5.45
N ALA A 477 14.39 -3.18 -4.79
CA ALA A 477 13.93 -2.66 -3.51
C ALA A 477 15.00 -2.83 -2.41
N TRP A 478 15.67 -3.99 -2.37
CA TRP A 478 16.76 -4.23 -1.44
C TRP A 478 17.91 -3.23 -1.66
N VAL A 479 18.34 -3.02 -2.91
CA VAL A 479 19.35 -2.00 -3.25
C VAL A 479 18.87 -0.60 -2.84
N GLY A 480 17.62 -0.24 -3.14
CA GLY A 480 17.03 1.04 -2.75
C GLY A 480 17.05 1.27 -1.23
N VAL A 481 16.81 0.23 -0.43
CA VAL A 481 16.92 0.30 1.03
C VAL A 481 18.35 0.57 1.48
N GLN A 482 19.35 -0.07 0.85
CA GLN A 482 20.77 0.21 1.16
C GLN A 482 21.16 1.65 0.80
N VAL A 483 20.66 2.16 -0.33
CA VAL A 483 20.89 3.55 -0.75
C VAL A 483 20.30 4.52 0.28
N ILE A 484 19.05 4.34 0.70
CA ILE A 484 18.42 5.21 1.70
C ILE A 484 19.18 5.18 3.03
N ARG A 485 19.69 4.03 3.47
CA ARG A 485 20.47 3.92 4.71
C ARG A 485 21.78 4.71 4.68
N ARG A 486 22.32 5.00 3.49
CA ARG A 486 23.56 5.77 3.31
C ARG A 486 23.32 7.25 3.10
N ILE A 487 22.10 7.67 2.76
CA ILE A 487 21.77 9.08 2.56
C ILE A 487 21.52 9.71 3.95
N PRO A 488 22.26 10.77 4.32
CA PRO A 488 22.18 11.42 5.63
C PRO A 488 20.92 12.26 5.85
#